data_AF-A0A9D8NUE7-F1
#
_entry.id   AF-A0A9D8NUE7-F1
#
_cell.length_a   1.000
_cell.length_b   1.000
_cell.length_c   1.000
_cell.angle_alpha   90.00
_cell.angle_beta   90.00
_cell.angle_gamma   90.00
#
_symmetry.space_group_name_H-M   'P 1'
#
loop_
_entity.id
_entity.type
_entity.pdbx_description
1 polymer ?
#
loop_
_entity_poly.entity_id
_entity_poly.type
_entity_poly.pdbx_seq_one_letter_code
_entity_poly.pdbx_strand_id
1 'polypeptide(L)'
;RRGLCYSVGASASLGRDRGSTTIYAGSTPERAQTTLDQIRLELRRLADGIQPHEFERAAFGFRSRLVMQGESTSARAAAMAIDVHRLGRPRSLEEMNHEILALDHASVDRYVRGTLAEQWRKEPTMVVVGPTPLDATAPIG
;
A
#
# COMPACT_ATOMS: atom_id res chain seq x y z
N ARG A 1 -11.69 -16.93 -6.85
CA ARG A 1 -10.90 -16.04 -7.73
C ARG A 1 -11.72 -15.75 -8.99
N ARG A 2 -11.92 -14.48 -9.39
CA ARG A 2 -12.76 -14.08 -10.55
C ARG A 2 -11.97 -13.74 -11.83
N GLY A 3 -10.63 -13.86 -11.82
CA GLY A 3 -9.78 -13.61 -13.00
C GLY A 3 -9.93 -12.20 -13.59
N LEU A 4 -10.14 -11.18 -12.75
CA LEU A 4 -10.54 -9.85 -13.22
C LEU A 4 -9.39 -9.04 -13.82
N CYS A 5 -8.16 -9.26 -13.38
CA CYS A 5 -6.97 -8.53 -13.82
C CYS A 5 -5.81 -9.51 -14.09
N TYR A 6 -4.91 -9.11 -14.99
CA TYR A 6 -3.64 -9.80 -15.20
C TYR A 6 -2.54 -9.27 -14.27
N SER A 7 -2.72 -8.06 -13.71
CA SER A 7 -1.84 -7.48 -12.70
C SER A 7 -2.64 -6.59 -11.75
N VAL A 8 -2.37 -6.70 -10.45
CA VAL A 8 -2.87 -5.78 -9.43
C VAL A 8 -1.85 -5.66 -8.31
N GLY A 9 -1.66 -4.45 -7.79
CA GLY A 9 -0.72 -4.20 -6.72
C GLY A 9 -0.95 -2.85 -6.07
N ALA A 10 -0.38 -2.70 -4.87
CA ALA A 10 -0.32 -1.43 -4.17
C ALA A 10 1.13 -1.09 -3.86
N SER A 11 1.49 0.19 -3.98
CA SER A 11 2.79 0.72 -3.60
C SER A 11 2.63 1.98 -2.78
N ALA A 12 3.62 2.29 -1.96
CA ALA A 12 3.70 3.53 -1.21
C ALA A 12 4.94 4.31 -1.65
N SER A 13 4.75 5.60 -1.94
CA SER A 13 5.80 6.55 -2.26
C SER A 13 5.85 7.58 -1.15
N LEU A 14 6.98 7.69 -0.49
CA LEU A 14 7.15 8.60 0.64
C LEU A 14 8.12 9.72 0.24
N GLY A 15 7.68 10.96 0.27
CA GLY A 15 8.53 12.14 0.20
C GLY A 15 8.99 12.56 1.59
N ARG A 16 9.61 13.74 1.69
CA ARG A 16 10.01 14.34 2.97
C ARG A 16 8.80 14.80 3.80
N ASP A 17 7.88 15.51 3.16
CA ASP A 17 6.73 16.13 3.84
C ASP A 17 5.39 15.51 3.44
N ARG A 18 5.36 14.71 2.37
CA ARG A 18 4.13 14.11 1.81
C ARG A 18 4.42 12.72 1.29
N GLY A 19 3.43 11.83 1.39
CA GLY A 19 3.47 10.52 0.75
C GLY A 19 2.21 10.26 -0.06
N SER A 20 2.25 9.23 -0.88
CA SER A 20 1.10 8.70 -1.61
C SER A 20 1.08 7.18 -1.57
N THR A 21 -0.13 6.63 -1.57
CA THR A 21 -0.35 5.20 -1.79
C THR A 21 -1.03 5.06 -3.15
N THR A 22 -0.43 4.26 -4.02
CA THR A 22 -0.92 4.03 -5.38
C THR A 22 -1.42 2.61 -5.49
N ILE A 23 -2.62 2.44 -6.05
CA ILE A 23 -3.15 1.14 -6.44
C ILE A 23 -3.16 1.08 -7.96
N TYR A 24 -2.57 0.01 -8.49
CA TYR A 24 -2.51 -0.26 -9.91
C TYR A 24 -3.28 -1.53 -10.22
N ALA A 25 -4.05 -1.51 -11.31
CA ALA A 25 -4.64 -2.71 -11.88
C ALA A 25 -4.60 -2.66 -13.41
N GLY A 26 -4.12 -3.75 -14.01
CA GLY A 26 -4.19 -4.02 -15.44
C GLY A 26 -5.25 -5.08 -15.72
N SER A 27 -6.25 -4.74 -16.54
CA SER A 27 -7.41 -5.58 -16.85
C SER A 27 -7.75 -5.49 -18.35
N THR A 28 -8.66 -6.35 -18.82
CA THR A 28 -9.23 -6.23 -20.17
C THR A 28 -10.34 -5.17 -20.16
N PRO A 29 -10.64 -4.51 -21.30
CA PRO A 29 -11.68 -3.48 -21.35
C PRO A 29 -13.04 -3.93 -20.80
N GLU A 30 -13.44 -5.17 -21.07
CA GLU A 30 -14.72 -5.75 -20.68
C GLU A 30 -14.82 -5.97 -19.16
N ARG A 31 -13.67 -6.05 -18.47
CA ARG A 31 -13.57 -6.33 -17.02
C ARG A 31 -13.13 -5.12 -16.22
N ALA A 32 -12.76 -4.02 -16.88
CA ALA A 32 -12.17 -2.84 -16.24
C ALA A 32 -13.10 -2.20 -15.20
N GLN A 33 -14.40 -2.04 -15.53
CA GLN A 33 -15.38 -1.49 -14.57
C GLN A 33 -15.51 -2.38 -13.33
N THR A 34 -15.73 -3.68 -13.53
CA THR A 34 -15.82 -4.65 -12.43
C THR A 34 -14.55 -4.67 -11.58
N THR A 35 -13.38 -4.51 -12.19
CA THR A 35 -12.09 -4.43 -11.48
C THR A 35 -12.04 -3.19 -10.58
N LEU A 36 -12.40 -2.02 -11.12
CA LEU A 36 -12.47 -0.77 -10.36
C LEU A 36 -13.46 -0.88 -9.18
N ASP A 37 -14.64 -1.46 -9.41
CA ASP A 37 -15.66 -1.60 -8.37
C ASP A 37 -15.23 -2.54 -7.24
N GLN A 38 -14.48 -3.60 -7.56
CA GLN A 38 -13.88 -4.47 -6.54
C GLN A 38 -12.79 -3.75 -5.74
N ILE A 39 -11.93 -2.97 -6.40
CA ILE A 39 -10.91 -2.17 -5.70
C ILE A 39 -11.60 -1.20 -4.72
N ARG A 40 -12.63 -0.48 -5.17
CA ARG A 40 -13.43 0.40 -4.30
C ARG A 40 -14.07 -0.35 -3.13
N LEU A 41 -14.56 -1.56 -3.35
CA LEU A 41 -15.15 -2.38 -2.29
C LEU A 41 -14.12 -2.79 -1.23
N GLU A 42 -12.94 -3.27 -1.64
CA GLU A 42 -11.89 -3.64 -0.68
C GLU A 42 -11.36 -2.41 0.06
N LEU A 43 -11.26 -1.26 -0.61
CA LEU A 43 -10.91 0.00 0.05
C LEU A 43 -11.95 0.46 1.07
N ARG A 44 -13.24 0.18 0.84
CA ARG A 44 -14.31 0.40 1.84
C ARG A 44 -14.15 -0.52 3.03
N ARG A 45 -13.96 -1.83 2.79
CA ARG A 45 -13.76 -2.81 3.86
C ARG A 45 -12.53 -2.52 4.71
N LEU A 46 -11.47 -2.01 4.09
CA LEU A 46 -10.29 -1.57 4.82
C LEU A 46 -10.64 -0.46 5.83
N ALA A 47 -11.70 0.32 5.64
CA ALA A 47 -12.17 1.32 6.63
C ALA A 47 -12.59 0.66 7.93
N ASP A 48 -13.19 -0.52 7.77
CA ASP A 48 -13.72 -1.34 8.83
C ASP A 48 -12.63 -2.17 9.49
N GLY A 49 -11.36 -1.82 9.26
CA GLY A 49 -10.19 -2.43 9.87
C GLY A 49 -9.61 -3.61 9.10
N ILE A 50 -8.61 -4.24 9.70
CA ILE A 50 -7.94 -5.43 9.19
C ILE A 50 -8.13 -6.59 10.16
N GLN A 51 -8.16 -7.83 9.65
CA GLN A 51 -8.26 -9.01 10.49
C GLN A 51 -6.86 -9.46 10.98
N PRO A 52 -6.75 -10.14 12.15
CA PRO A 52 -5.47 -10.57 12.70
C PRO A 52 -4.62 -11.40 11.73
N HIS A 53 -5.24 -12.35 11.03
CA HIS A 53 -4.56 -13.20 10.05
C HIS A 53 -4.07 -12.44 8.79
N GLU A 54 -4.68 -11.29 8.47
CA GLU A 54 -4.21 -10.42 7.38
C GLU A 54 -2.97 -9.64 7.80
N PHE A 55 -2.97 -9.14 9.04
CA PHE A 55 -1.80 -8.52 9.65
C PHE A 55 -0.62 -9.49 9.72
N GLU A 56 -0.83 -10.71 10.23
CA GLU A 56 0.24 -11.72 10.35
C GLU A 56 0.88 -12.03 8.98
N ARG A 57 0.04 -12.25 7.97
CA ARG A 57 0.49 -12.50 6.60
C ARG A 57 1.28 -11.32 6.03
N ALA A 58 0.80 -10.09 6.23
CA ALA A 58 1.48 -8.89 5.77
C ALA A 58 2.81 -8.68 6.49
N ALA A 59 2.83 -8.80 7.82
CA ALA A 59 4.02 -8.65 8.65
C ALA A 59 5.10 -9.67 8.28
N PHE A 60 4.72 -10.94 8.06
CA PHE A 60 5.64 -11.97 7.57
C PHE A 60 6.27 -11.58 6.21
N GLY A 61 5.44 -11.14 5.26
CA GLY A 61 5.91 -10.68 3.95
C GLY A 61 6.85 -9.46 4.01
N PHE A 62 6.59 -8.51 4.92
CA PHE A 62 7.47 -7.36 5.15
C PHE A 62 8.82 -7.77 5.73
N ARG A 63 8.82 -8.66 6.73
CA ARG A 63 10.06 -9.19 7.33
C ARG A 63 10.93 -9.92 6.30
N SER A 64 10.32 -10.78 5.49
CA SER A 64 11.03 -11.49 4.41
C SER A 64 11.66 -10.51 3.39
N ARG A 65 10.91 -9.47 2.97
CA ARG A 65 11.46 -8.45 2.07
C ARG A 65 12.61 -7.66 2.68
N LEU A 66 12.56 -7.34 3.97
CA LEU A 66 13.65 -6.62 4.64
C LEU A 66 14.94 -7.46 4.67
N VAL A 67 14.83 -8.76 4.95
CA VAL A 67 15.98 -9.69 4.92
C VAL A 67 16.60 -9.73 3.51
N MET A 68 15.78 -9.89 2.46
CA MET A 68 16.28 -9.92 1.08
C MET A 68 16.92 -8.59 0.64
N GLN A 69 16.35 -7.45 1.05
CA GLN A 69 16.98 -6.14 0.83
C GLN A 69 18.33 -6.02 1.55
N GLY A 70 18.51 -6.75 2.64
CA GLY A 70 19.77 -6.94 3.36
C GLY A 70 20.91 -7.45 2.49
N GLU A 71 20.61 -8.29 1.50
CA GLU A 71 21.59 -9.04 0.71
C GLU A 71 22.07 -8.27 -0.54
N SER A 72 21.40 -7.17 -0.90
CA SER A 72 21.72 -6.36 -2.08
C SER A 72 22.36 -5.03 -1.69
N THR A 73 23.64 -4.85 -2.00
CA THR A 73 24.38 -3.60 -1.73
C THR A 73 23.71 -2.39 -2.35
N SER A 74 23.17 -2.51 -3.57
CA SER A 74 22.47 -1.40 -4.24
C SER A 74 21.14 -1.07 -3.57
N ALA A 75 20.36 -2.08 -3.16
CA ALA A 75 19.12 -1.86 -2.40
C ALA A 75 19.41 -1.21 -1.04
N ARG A 76 20.49 -1.63 -0.36
CA ARG A 76 20.96 -1.02 0.89
C ARG A 76 21.37 0.43 0.72
N ALA A 77 22.16 0.74 -0.31
CA ALA A 77 22.59 2.11 -0.61
C ALA A 77 21.37 3.02 -0.87
N ALA A 78 20.41 2.56 -1.67
CA ALA A 78 19.18 3.30 -1.96
C ALA A 78 18.34 3.54 -0.70
N ALA A 79 18.17 2.53 0.16
CA ALA A 79 17.43 2.67 1.41
C ALA A 79 18.10 3.69 2.37
N MET A 80 19.42 3.64 2.52
CA MET A 80 20.15 4.59 3.35
C MET A 80 20.05 6.02 2.82
N ALA A 81 20.16 6.21 1.49
CA ALA A 81 20.00 7.53 0.88
C ALA A 81 18.60 8.12 1.14
N ILE A 82 17.56 7.28 1.03
CA ILE A 82 16.18 7.66 1.36
C ILE A 82 16.04 8.04 2.83
N ASP A 83 16.63 7.26 3.74
CA ASP A 83 16.59 7.54 5.17
C ASP A 83 17.30 8.85 5.53
N VAL A 84 18.48 9.12 4.94
CA VAL A 84 19.16 10.41 5.12
C VAL A 84 18.28 11.56 4.64
N HIS A 85 17.64 11.42 3.49
CA HIS A 85 16.75 12.45 2.96
C HIS A 85 15.52 12.72 3.84
N ARG A 86 14.92 11.67 4.42
CA ARG A 86 13.67 11.78 5.19
C ARG A 86 13.89 12.01 6.69
N LEU A 87 14.85 11.32 7.29
CA LEU A 87 15.10 11.26 8.73
C LEU A 87 16.37 12.04 9.14
N GLY A 88 17.17 12.51 8.17
CA GLY A 88 18.44 13.18 8.44
C GLY A 88 19.57 12.24 8.84
N ARG A 89 19.31 10.93 8.93
CA ARG A 89 20.29 9.88 9.26
C ARG A 89 19.93 8.56 8.59
N PRO A 90 20.90 7.68 8.28
CA PRO A 90 20.58 6.31 7.87
C PRO A 90 20.07 5.51 9.07
N ARG A 91 19.25 4.48 8.80
CA ARG A 91 18.93 3.43 9.78
C ARG A 91 19.69 2.14 9.47
N SER A 92 20.07 1.41 10.52
CA SER A 92 20.60 0.05 10.40
C SER A 92 19.49 -0.94 10.03
N LEU A 93 19.87 -2.13 9.55
CA LEU A 93 18.90 -3.22 9.33
C LEU A 93 18.22 -3.63 10.64
N GLU A 94 18.95 -3.59 11.75
CA GLU A 94 18.43 -3.94 13.07
C GLU A 94 17.39 -2.94 13.54
N GLU A 95 17.63 -1.63 13.38
CA GLU A 95 16.66 -0.58 13.68
C GLU A 95 15.37 -0.77 12.86
N MET A 96 15.50 -0.97 11.54
CA MET A 96 14.36 -1.23 10.66
C MET A 96 13.58 -2.48 11.07
N ASN A 97 14.30 -3.56 11.42
CA ASN A 97 13.66 -4.81 11.83
C ASN A 97 12.93 -4.63 13.16
N HIS A 98 13.54 -3.94 14.12
CA HIS A 98 12.92 -3.62 15.41
C HIS A 98 11.66 -2.78 15.24
N GLU A 99 11.69 -1.75 14.39
CA GLU A 99 10.50 -0.93 14.06
C GLU A 99 9.35 -1.79 13.49
N ILE A 100 9.65 -2.74 12.60
CA ILE A 100 8.63 -3.66 12.04
C ILE A 100 8.12 -4.64 13.10
N LEU A 101 8.99 -5.14 13.98
CA LEU A 101 8.63 -6.08 15.05
C LEU A 101 7.80 -5.43 16.16
N ALA A 102 7.96 -4.12 16.37
CA ALA A 102 7.19 -3.36 17.34
C ALA A 102 5.75 -3.10 16.88
N LEU A 103 5.42 -3.30 15.60
CA LEU A 103 4.04 -3.22 15.11
C LEU A 103 3.24 -4.42 15.58
N ASP A 104 2.06 -4.16 16.13
CA ASP A 104 1.04 -5.16 16.44
C ASP A 104 -0.25 -4.91 15.64
N HIS A 105 -1.13 -5.91 15.60
CA HIS A 105 -2.41 -5.80 14.90
C HIS A 105 -3.25 -4.61 15.40
N ALA A 106 -3.31 -4.38 16.72
CA ALA A 106 -4.13 -3.33 17.31
C ALA A 106 -3.67 -1.91 16.92
N SER A 107 -2.36 -1.68 16.84
CA SER A 107 -1.74 -0.42 16.44
C SER A 107 -2.05 -0.10 14.97
N VAL A 108 -1.91 -1.09 14.08
CA VAL A 108 -2.21 -0.94 12.65
C VAL A 108 -3.72 -0.80 12.41
N ASP A 109 -4.55 -1.60 13.07
CA ASP A 109 -6.02 -1.52 12.95
C ASP A 109 -6.53 -0.15 13.41
N ARG A 110 -5.98 0.38 14.51
CA ARG A 110 -6.28 1.74 14.98
C ARG A 110 -5.89 2.81 13.96
N TYR A 111 -4.70 2.70 13.36
CA TYR A 111 -4.25 3.64 12.32
C TYR A 111 -5.17 3.59 11.08
N VAL A 112 -5.57 2.38 10.68
CA VAL A 112 -6.46 2.14 9.55
C VAL A 112 -7.86 2.73 9.79
N ARG A 113 -8.43 2.52 10.98
CA ARG A 113 -9.77 3.02 11.35
C ARG A 113 -9.81 4.52 11.66
N GLY A 114 -8.71 5.10 12.11
CA GLY A 114 -8.61 6.52 12.41
C GLY A 114 -8.06 7.31 11.23
N THR A 115 -6.73 7.43 11.19
CA THR A 115 -5.99 8.29 10.24
C THR A 115 -6.29 7.96 8.78
N LEU A 116 -6.32 6.67 8.42
CA LEU A 116 -6.52 6.26 7.04
C LEU A 116 -7.98 6.39 6.60
N ALA A 117 -8.94 6.26 7.52
CA ALA A 117 -10.36 6.29 7.18
C ALA A 117 -10.86 7.67 6.77
N GLU A 118 -10.37 8.73 7.43
CA GLU A 118 -10.91 10.08 7.26
C GLU A 118 -10.27 10.88 6.12
N GLN A 119 -8.96 10.73 5.89
CA GLN A 119 -8.20 11.63 5.01
C GLN A 119 -7.94 11.04 3.63
N TRP A 120 -7.78 9.71 3.53
CA TRP A 120 -7.28 9.09 2.30
C TRP A 120 -8.35 8.81 1.23
N ARG A 121 -9.64 8.76 1.60
CA ARG A 121 -10.74 8.40 0.68
C ARG A 121 -11.47 9.56 0.03
N LYS A 122 -11.32 10.78 0.55
CA LYS A 122 -12.18 11.90 0.15
C LYS A 122 -11.95 12.32 -1.30
N GLU A 123 -10.68 12.34 -1.74
CA GLU A 123 -10.31 12.83 -3.07
C GLU A 123 -9.16 12.00 -3.68
N PRO A 124 -9.42 10.76 -4.10
CA PRO A 124 -8.42 9.95 -4.78
C PRO A 124 -8.17 10.49 -6.19
N THR A 125 -6.90 10.69 -6.55
CA THR A 125 -6.54 10.92 -7.95
C THR A 125 -6.61 9.61 -8.71
N MET A 126 -7.46 9.54 -9.73
CA MET A 126 -7.59 8.37 -10.58
C MET A 126 -7.22 8.67 -12.03
N VAL A 127 -6.44 7.79 -12.63
CA VAL A 127 -6.07 7.84 -14.05
C VAL A 127 -6.46 6.51 -14.68
N VAL A 128 -7.23 6.59 -15.78
CA VAL A 128 -7.66 5.43 -16.56
C VAL A 128 -7.12 5.59 -17.96
N VAL A 129 -6.48 4.55 -18.47
CA VAL A 129 -6.00 4.47 -19.85
C VAL A 129 -6.62 3.23 -20.49
N GLY A 130 -7.47 3.44 -21.49
CA GLY A 130 -8.18 2.36 -22.16
C GLY A 130 -9.16 2.87 -23.22
N PRO A 131 -9.70 1.95 -24.04
CA PRO A 131 -10.57 2.31 -25.17
C PRO A 131 -11.99 2.73 -24.74
N THR A 132 -12.38 2.46 -23.49
CA THR A 132 -13.73 2.69 -22.99
C THR A 132 -13.66 3.52 -21.70
N PRO A 133 -14.45 4.61 -21.59
CA PRO A 133 -14.54 5.36 -20.34
C PRO A 133 -15.16 4.48 -19.24
N LEU A 134 -14.64 4.62 -18.02
CA LEU A 134 -15.18 3.97 -16.83
C LEU A 134 -16.04 4.94 -16.02
N ASP A 135 -16.97 4.41 -15.23
CA ASP A 135 -17.64 5.19 -14.21
C ASP A 135 -16.67 5.46 -13.04
N ALA A 136 -16.00 6.59 -13.17
CA ALA A 136 -15.02 7.11 -12.23
C ALA A 136 -15.64 7.90 -11.06
N THR A 137 -16.93 8.21 -11.14
CA THR A 137 -17.56 9.20 -10.25
C THR A 137 -18.01 8.62 -8.92
N ALA A 138 -18.20 7.29 -8.84
CA ALA A 138 -18.56 6.63 -7.60
C ALA A 138 -17.45 6.80 -6.53
N PRO A 139 -17.80 7.28 -5.32
CA PRO A 139 -16.83 7.51 -4.26
C PRO A 139 -16.26 6.20 -3.70
N ILE A 140 -15.09 6.30 -3.07
CA ILE A 140 -14.46 5.18 -2.35
C ILE A 140 -15.07 5.01 -0.96
N GLY A 141 -15.90 5.94 -0.49
CA GLY A 141 -16.62 5.89 0.79
C GLY A 141 -17.79 6.85 0.78
#